data_AF-A0A7I7RQL9-F1
#
_entry.id   AF-A0A7I7RQL9-F1
#
_cell.length_a   1.000
_cell.length_b   1.000
_cell.length_c   1.000
_cell.angle_alpha   90.00
_cell.angle_beta   90.00
_cell.angle_gamma   90.00
#
_symmetry.space_group_name_H-M   'P 1'
#
loop_
_entity.id
_entity.type
_entity.pdbx_description
1 polymer ?
#
loop_
_entity_poly.entity_id
_entity_poly.type
_entity_poly.pdbx_seq_one_letter_code
_entity_poly.pdbx_strand_id
1 'polypeptide(L)' 'MDAAIKPDSVVPNDFQRFSAEHPDITPVLFNGAAAQKNFIRLVPTAPDLPHRRLPSTSPAQTMRYQDKFVTWREAITARR' A
#
# COMPACT_ATOMS: atom_id res chain seq x y z
N MET A 1 8.58 -1.89 -15.00
CA MET A 1 7.18 -1.55 -15.31
C MET A 1 6.64 -0.76 -14.12
N ASP A 2 6.65 0.56 -14.24
CA ASP A 2 6.12 1.61 -13.34
C ASP A 2 6.47 2.99 -13.95
N ALA A 3 7.55 3.03 -14.75
CA ALA A 3 7.97 4.17 -15.57
C ALA A 3 6.96 4.67 -16.63
N ALA A 4 5.81 3.99 -16.79
CA ALA A 4 4.76 4.38 -17.74
C ALA A 4 3.56 5.06 -17.07
N ILE A 5 3.51 5.11 -15.72
CA ILE A 5 2.39 5.72 -15.00
C ILE A 5 2.61 7.23 -15.00
N LYS A 6 1.85 7.94 -15.85
CA LYS A 6 1.86 9.41 -15.83
C LYS A 6 1.18 9.87 -14.53
N PRO A 7 1.83 10.69 -13.69
CA PRO A 7 1.27 11.13 -12.41
C PRO A 7 -0.12 11.77 -12.51
N ASP A 8 -0.39 12.41 -13.66
CA ASP A 8 -1.62 13.12 -13.97
C ASP A 8 -2.73 12.21 -14.51
N SER A 9 -2.43 10.94 -14.84
CA SER A 9 -3.40 9.96 -15.30
C SER A 9 -3.75 8.92 -14.23
N VAL A 10 -3.27 9.10 -13.00
CA VAL A 10 -3.55 8.17 -11.90
C VAL A 10 -4.94 8.47 -11.33
N VAL A 11 -5.89 7.59 -11.60
CA VAL A 11 -7.20 7.61 -10.96
C VAL A 11 -7.16 6.66 -9.76
N PRO A 12 -7.46 7.11 -8.54
CA PRO A 12 -7.54 6.22 -7.38
C PRO A 12 -8.75 5.29 -7.52
N ASN A 13 -8.65 4.10 -6.95
CA ASN A 13 -9.85 3.29 -6.68
C ASN A 13 -10.74 4.01 -5.66
N ASP A 14 -12.03 3.65 -5.62
CA ASP A 14 -12.98 4.18 -4.64
C ASP A 14 -12.75 3.56 -3.24
N PHE A 15 -11.66 4.00 -2.60
CA PHE A 15 -11.29 3.56 -1.26
C PHE A 15 -12.27 4.06 -0.20
N GLN A 16 -12.98 5.16 -0.45
CA GLN A 16 -13.97 5.69 0.48
C GLN A 16 -15.15 4.73 0.61
N ARG A 17 -15.72 4.30 -0.51
CA ARG A 17 -16.80 3.30 -0.51
C ARG A 17 -16.32 1.97 0.08
N PHE A 18 -15.15 1.50 -0.32
CA PHE A 18 -14.59 0.24 0.16
C PHE A 18 -14.42 0.23 1.69
N SER A 19 -13.87 1.30 2.27
CA SER A 19 -13.71 1.41 3.72
C SER A 19 -15.06 1.53 4.46
N ALA A 20 -16.07 2.17 3.86
CA ALA A 20 -17.41 2.25 4.44
C ALA A 20 -18.14 0.88 4.42
N GLU A 21 -17.97 0.09 3.35
CA GLU A 21 -18.53 -1.26 3.24
C GLU A 21 -17.78 -2.28 4.11
N HIS A 22 -16.52 -1.99 4.47
CA HIS A 22 -15.66 -2.90 5.22
C HIS A 22 -14.90 -2.20 6.37
N PRO A 23 -15.61 -1.76 7.43
CA PRO A 23 -15.02 -1.00 8.54
C PRO A 23 -13.96 -1.78 9.33
N ASP A 24 -14.02 -3.11 9.32
CA ASP A 24 -13.06 -3.96 10.02
C ASP A 24 -11.71 -4.10 9.29
N ILE A 25 -11.63 -3.69 8.01
CA ILE A 25 -10.39 -3.81 7.22
C ILE A 25 -9.37 -2.81 7.70
N THR A 26 -8.46 -3.31 8.50
CA THR A 26 -7.44 -2.52 9.15
C THR A 26 -6.27 -3.47 9.50
N PRO A 27 -4.97 -3.13 9.32
CA PRO A 27 -4.39 -1.92 8.71
C PRO A 27 -4.19 -2.03 7.19
N VAL A 28 -3.95 -0.90 6.51
CA VAL A 28 -3.60 -0.85 5.09
C VAL A 28 -2.08 -1.04 4.89
N LEU A 29 -1.68 -2.07 4.14
CA LEU A 29 -0.28 -2.37 3.86
C LEU A 29 0.06 -2.02 2.40
N PHE A 30 0.90 -1.01 2.18
CA PHE A 30 1.28 -0.57 0.82
C PHE A 30 2.43 -1.39 0.25
N ASN A 31 2.22 -1.92 -0.95
CA ASN A 31 3.25 -2.59 -1.74
C ASN A 31 4.17 -1.56 -2.44
N GLY A 32 5.20 -1.08 -1.73
CA GLY A 32 6.16 -0.12 -2.25
C GLY A 32 5.76 1.35 -2.09
N ALA A 33 6.72 2.24 -2.38
CA ALA A 33 6.59 3.68 -2.12
C ALA A 33 5.60 4.39 -3.06
N ALA A 34 5.49 3.95 -4.32
CA ALA A 34 4.56 4.55 -5.28
C ALA A 34 3.11 4.38 -4.84
N ALA A 35 2.74 3.17 -4.39
CA ALA A 35 1.40 2.87 -3.88
C ALA A 35 1.04 3.77 -2.69
N GLN A 36 1.93 3.89 -1.70
CA GLN A 36 1.71 4.77 -0.55
C GLN A 36 1.54 6.24 -0.97
N LYS A 37 2.44 6.75 -1.81
CA LYS A 37 2.40 8.16 -2.25
C LYS A 37 1.12 8.49 -3.01
N ASN A 38 0.71 7.62 -3.93
CA ASN A 38 -0.52 7.82 -4.68
C ASN A 38 -1.75 7.74 -3.79
N PHE A 39 -1.80 6.79 -2.85
CA PHE A 39 -2.91 6.69 -1.90
C PHE A 39 -3.03 7.94 -1.04
N ILE A 40 -1.95 8.38 -0.38
CA ILE A 40 -1.96 9.58 0.47
C ILE A 40 -2.35 10.84 -0.33
N ARG A 41 -1.87 10.95 -1.58
CA ARG A 41 -2.16 12.11 -2.43
C ARG A 41 -3.61 12.15 -2.92
N LEU A 42 -4.20 10.99 -3.22
CA LEU A 42 -5.45 10.89 -3.97
C LEU A 42 -6.64 10.45 -3.11
N VAL A 43 -6.41 10.01 -1.87
CA VAL A 43 -7.45 9.52 -0.95
C VAL A 43 -7.48 10.42 0.29
N PRO A 44 -8.41 11.40 0.38
CA PRO A 44 -8.42 12.40 1.45
C PRO A 44 -8.55 11.83 2.87
N THR A 45 -9.20 10.68 3.05
CA THR A 45 -9.40 9.99 4.34
C THR A 45 -8.20 9.12 4.75
N ALA A 46 -7.16 9.06 3.93
CA ALA A 46 -5.97 8.25 4.17
C ALA A 46 -5.23 8.51 5.50
N PRO A 47 -5.07 9.77 5.99
CA PRO A 47 -4.24 10.05 7.16
C PRO A 47 -4.72 9.39 8.46
N ASP A 48 -6.02 9.11 8.57
CA ASP A 48 -6.63 8.58 9.80
C ASP A 48 -6.64 7.05 9.85
N LEU A 49 -6.36 6.37 8.73
CA LEU A 49 -6.30 4.91 8.66
C LEU A 49 -4.92 4.39 9.07
N PRO A 50 -4.83 3.44 10.03
CA PRO A 50 -3.58 2.77 10.33
C PRO A 50 -2.99 2.13 9.07
N HIS A 51 -1.81 2.58 8.69
CA HIS A 51 -1.16 2.16 7.45
C HIS A 51 0.35 1.93 7.60
N ARG A 52 0.92 1.06 6.78
CA ARG A 52 2.37 0.79 6.74
C ARG A 52 2.84 0.59 5.30
N ARG A 53 3.99 1.16 4.96
CA ARG A 53 4.68 0.85 3.70
C ARG A 53 5.56 -0.38 3.85
N LEU A 54 5.41 -1.33 2.94
CA LEU A 54 6.24 -2.52 2.80
C LEU A 54 7.10 -2.46 1.53
N PRO A 55 8.18 -3.25 1.44
CA PRO A 55 8.96 -3.38 0.21
C PRO A 55 8.10 -3.87 -0.94
N SER A 56 8.38 -3.38 -2.16
CA SER A 56 7.69 -3.87 -3.34
C SER A 56 7.94 -5.38 -3.55
N THR A 57 6.89 -6.13 -3.88
CA THR A 57 6.96 -7.55 -4.26
C THR A 57 7.48 -7.76 -5.69
N SER A 58 7.66 -6.69 -6.46
CA SER A 58 8.21 -6.73 -7.82
C SER A 58 9.65 -7.25 -7.85
N PRO A 59 10.07 -8.00 -8.90
CA PRO A 59 11.47 -8.36 -9.12
C PRO A 59 12.41 -7.15 -9.26
N ALA A 60 11.88 -6.00 -9.67
CA ALA A 60 12.65 -4.75 -9.78
C ALA A 60 13.11 -4.22 -8.41
N GLN A 61 12.48 -4.67 -7.32
CA GLN A 61 12.94 -4.34 -5.97
C GLN A 61 14.14 -5.20 -5.59
N THR A 62 15.31 -4.55 -5.50
CA THR A 62 16.64 -5.16 -5.32
C THR A 62 16.88 -5.78 -3.96
N MET A 63 15.96 -5.62 -3.01
CA MET A 63 15.98 -6.30 -1.71
C MET A 63 15.93 -7.83 -1.88
N ARG A 64 16.69 -8.56 -1.06
CA ARG A 64 16.69 -10.03 -1.07
C ARG A 64 15.30 -10.55 -0.79
N TYR A 65 14.95 -11.69 -1.40
CA TYR A 65 13.64 -12.32 -1.20
C TYR A 65 13.34 -12.58 0.27
N GLN A 66 14.32 -13.12 1.02
CA GLN A 66 14.14 -13.47 2.43
C GLN A 66 13.80 -12.25 3.29
N ASP A 67 14.45 -11.10 3.05
CA ASP A 67 14.18 -9.86 3.77
C ASP A 67 12.76 -9.33 3.46
N LYS A 68 12.35 -9.40 2.18
CA LYS A 68 10.98 -9.09 1.76
C LYS A 68 9.99 -10.01 2.49
N PHE A 69 10.25 -11.31 2.47
CA PHE A 69 9.39 -12.31 3.08
C PHE A 69 9.19 -12.08 4.58
N VAL A 70 10.28 -11.88 5.34
CA VAL A 70 10.21 -11.59 6.78
C VAL A 70 9.40 -10.33 7.04
N THR A 71 9.70 -9.25 6.33
CA THR A 71 9.01 -7.95 6.49
C THR A 71 7.51 -8.07 6.22
N TRP A 72 7.13 -8.79 5.16
CA TRP A 72 5.73 -9.03 4.81
C TRP A 72 5.03 -9.92 5.82
N ARG A 73 5.67 -11.02 6.24
CA ARG A 73 5.12 -11.93 7.24
C ARG A 73 4.82 -11.20 8.54
N GLU A 74 5.79 -10.46 9.07
CA GLU A 74 5.62 -9.69 10.31
C GLU A 74 4.47 -8.70 10.23
N ALA A 75 4.34 -7.98 9.10
CA ALA A 75 3.28 -7.00 8.93
C ALA A 75 1.88 -7.62 8.86
N ILE A 76 1.73 -8.81 8.28
CA ILE A 76 0.45 -9.52 8.18
C ILE A 76 0.09 -10.23 9.48
N THR A 77 1.08 -10.79 10.19
CA THR A 77 0.84 -11.56 11.42
C THR A 77 0.85 -10.70 12.68
N ALA A 78 1.24 -9.43 12.59
CA ALA A 78 1.15 -8.50 13.71
C ALA A 78 -0.33 -8.43 14.16
N ARG A 79 -0.62 -9.07 15.30
CA ARG A 79 -1.92 -8.93 15.95
C ARG A 79 -2.10 -7.47 16.36
N ARG A 80 -3.28 -6.94 16.07
CA ARG A 80 -3.77 -5.68 16.61
C ARG A 80 -3.93 -5.75 18.11
#